data_AF-A0AAV5SPT8-F1
#
_entry.id   AF-A0AAV5SPT8-F1
#
_cell.length_a   1.000
_cell.length_b   1.000
_cell.length_c   1.000
_cell.angle_alpha   90.00
_cell.angle_beta   90.00
_cell.angle_gamma   90.00
#
_symmetry.space_group_name_H-M   'P 1'
#
loop_
_entity.id
_entity.type
_entity.pdbx_description
1 polymer ?
#
loop_
_entity_poly.entity_id
_entity_poly.type
_entity_poly.pdbx_seq_one_letter_code
_entity_poly.pdbx_strand_id
1 'polypeptide(L)'
;VFRMRLAFVLFLLTWINTSHAYKILVFTPSFSQSINNYLGNIADTLVDAGHNVTVVIPIVNPVLRDGSHKANKIYVQPTEEVKKITASMDFEEADFFVYNDFNALISIPFGWDFIGWVNAQCKGVLDEPGLVERLKNEKYDVVIVENFETCGV
;
A
#
# COMPACT_ATOMS: atom_id res chain seq x y z
N VAL A 1 -35.61 -7.17 -43.80
CA VAL A 1 -35.58 -7.65 -42.40
C VAL A 1 -34.16 -7.92 -41.89
N PHE A 2 -33.33 -8.71 -42.59
CA PHE A 2 -31.97 -9.08 -42.11
C PHE A 2 -31.01 -7.88 -41.93
N ARG A 3 -30.95 -6.94 -42.88
CA ARG A 3 -30.12 -5.72 -42.78
C ARG A 3 -30.49 -4.81 -41.60
N MET A 4 -31.77 -4.72 -41.28
CA MET A 4 -32.29 -3.87 -40.18
C MET A 4 -31.96 -4.46 -38.81
N ARG A 5 -31.89 -5.80 -38.70
CA ARG A 5 -31.44 -6.50 -37.49
C ARG A 5 -29.94 -6.33 -37.24
N LEU A 6 -29.12 -6.34 -38.30
CA LEU A 6 -27.68 -6.12 -38.19
C LEU A 6 -27.32 -4.69 -37.72
N ALA A 7 -28.00 -3.68 -38.26
CA ALA A 7 -27.82 -2.29 -37.84
C ALA A 7 -28.20 -2.07 -36.36
N PHE A 8 -29.26 -2.72 -35.89
CA PHE A 8 -29.69 -2.65 -34.50
C PHE A 8 -28.69 -3.31 -33.54
N VAL A 9 -28.10 -4.45 -33.92
CA VAL A 9 -27.04 -5.11 -33.13
C VAL A 9 -25.77 -4.25 -33.06
N LEU A 10 -25.37 -3.62 -34.17
CA LEU A 10 -24.23 -2.69 -34.19
C LEU A 10 -24.47 -1.44 -33.32
N PHE A 11 -25.69 -0.92 -33.29
CA PHE A 11 -26.08 0.18 -32.42
C PHE A 11 -26.08 -0.21 -30.94
N LEU A 12 -26.42 -1.46 -30.59
CA LEU A 12 -26.31 -1.95 -29.21
C LEU A 12 -24.86 -2.16 -28.78
N LEU A 13 -23.98 -2.56 -29.71
CA LEU A 13 -22.55 -2.75 -29.44
C LEU A 13 -21.84 -1.43 -29.09
N THR A 14 -22.31 -0.27 -29.59
CA THR A 14 -21.72 1.03 -29.22
C THR A 14 -22.10 1.50 -27.80
N TRP A 15 -23.07 0.83 -27.16
CA TRP A 15 -23.48 1.10 -25.77
C TRP A 15 -22.72 0.22 -24.76
N ILE A 16 -21.88 -0.69 -25.23
CA ILE A 16 -20.95 -1.41 -24.38
C ILE A 16 -19.88 -0.40 -23.97
N ASN A 17 -20.05 0.19 -22.80
CA ASN A 17 -19.03 1.02 -22.19
C ASN A 17 -17.76 0.19 -22.03
N THR A 18 -16.68 0.64 -22.66
CA THR A 18 -15.34 0.12 -22.40
C THR A 18 -14.92 0.58 -21.01
N SER A 19 -15.13 -0.25 -19.98
CA SER A 19 -14.55 0.04 -18.67
C SER A 19 -13.04 -0.11 -18.77
N HIS A 20 -12.30 0.99 -18.65
CA HIS A 20 -10.85 0.94 -18.65
C HIS A 20 -10.37 0.39 -17.30
N ALA A 21 -9.61 -0.70 -17.33
CA ALA A 21 -8.92 -1.18 -16.14
C ALA A 21 -7.72 -0.27 -15.88
N TYR A 22 -7.76 0.52 -14.81
CA TYR A 22 -6.58 1.26 -14.37
C TYR A 22 -5.51 0.32 -13.84
N LYS A 23 -4.26 0.74 -14.02
CA LYS A 23 -3.09 0.15 -13.38
C LYS A 23 -2.77 0.95 -12.13
N ILE A 24 -2.99 0.36 -10.96
CA ILE A 24 -2.95 1.05 -9.68
C ILE A 24 -1.79 0.50 -8.84
N LEU A 25 -0.98 1.40 -8.30
CA LEU A 25 0.05 1.08 -7.33
C LEU A 25 -0.44 1.48 -5.94
N VAL A 26 -0.40 0.56 -4.99
CA VAL A 26 -0.67 0.84 -3.58
C VAL A 26 0.63 0.63 -2.82
N PHE A 27 1.07 1.65 -2.10
CA PHE A 27 2.26 1.58 -1.25
C PHE A 27 1.80 1.40 0.19
N THR A 28 2.20 0.29 0.82
CA THR A 28 1.72 -0.12 2.15
C THR A 28 2.91 -0.47 3.05
N PRO A 29 3.47 0.52 3.78
CA PRO A 29 4.51 0.24 4.77
C PRO A 29 3.93 -0.64 5.90
N SER A 30 4.49 -1.83 6.09
CA SER A 30 3.95 -2.81 7.05
C SER A 30 4.43 -2.53 8.46
N PHE A 31 3.96 -1.45 9.08
CA PHE A 31 4.25 -1.08 10.48
C PHE A 31 3.08 -1.31 11.45
N SER A 32 1.84 -1.39 10.94
CA SER A 32 0.63 -1.64 11.75
C SER A 32 -0.35 -2.55 11.02
N GLN A 33 -0.99 -3.47 11.75
CA GLN A 33 -2.01 -4.36 11.19
C GLN A 33 -3.23 -3.60 10.67
N SER A 34 -3.60 -2.48 11.30
CA SER A 34 -4.76 -1.68 10.86
C SER A 34 -4.49 -1.04 9.49
N ILE A 35 -3.28 -0.53 9.26
CA ILE A 35 -2.86 0.08 7.99
C ILE A 35 -2.75 -0.98 6.90
N ASN A 36 -2.16 -2.14 7.21
CA ASN A 36 -2.12 -3.28 6.29
C ASN A 36 -3.54 -3.65 5.84
N ASN A 37 -4.47 -3.81 6.79
CA ASN A 37 -5.86 -4.15 6.49
C ASN A 37 -6.56 -3.05 5.69
N TYR A 38 -6.36 -1.77 6.04
CA TYR A 38 -7.02 -0.65 5.38
C TYR A 38 -6.60 -0.54 3.91
N LEU A 39 -5.31 -0.41 3.63
CA LEU A 39 -4.78 -0.31 2.27
C LEU A 39 -4.94 -1.62 1.50
N GLY A 40 -4.84 -2.75 2.19
CA GLY A 40 -5.07 -4.06 1.61
C GLY A 40 -6.52 -4.27 1.14
N ASN A 41 -7.50 -3.85 1.94
CA ASN A 41 -8.91 -3.89 1.56
C ASN A 41 -9.21 -2.94 0.40
N ILE A 42 -8.58 -1.76 0.35
CA ILE A 42 -8.65 -0.84 -0.80
C ILE A 42 -8.12 -1.56 -2.05
N ALA A 43 -6.93 -2.16 -1.96
CA ALA A 43 -6.33 -2.89 -3.07
C ALA A 43 -7.24 -4.02 -3.57
N ASP A 44 -7.75 -4.87 -2.67
CA ASP A 44 -8.60 -6.01 -3.03
C ASP A 44 -9.94 -5.56 -3.63
N THR A 45 -10.53 -4.48 -3.12
CA THR A 45 -11.77 -3.89 -3.69
C THR A 45 -11.54 -3.38 -5.10
N LEU A 46 -10.39 -2.77 -5.37
CA LEU A 46 -10.02 -2.29 -6.71
C LEU A 46 -9.75 -3.45 -7.67
N VAL A 47 -9.16 -4.55 -7.19
CA VAL A 47 -9.03 -5.79 -7.98
C VAL A 47 -10.41 -6.35 -8.32
N ASP A 48 -11.34 -6.42 -7.36
CA ASP A 48 -12.71 -6.90 -7.58
C ASP A 48 -13.47 -6.01 -8.59
N ALA A 49 -13.17 -4.73 -8.65
CA ALA A 49 -13.69 -3.80 -9.65
C ALA A 49 -13.10 -3.97 -11.06
N GLY A 50 -12.14 -4.89 -11.23
CA GLY A 50 -11.51 -5.20 -12.52
C GLY A 50 -10.24 -4.39 -12.83
N HIS A 51 -9.64 -3.73 -11.85
CA HIS A 51 -8.37 -3.00 -12.02
C HIS A 51 -7.15 -3.91 -11.85
N ASN A 52 -6.03 -3.53 -12.46
CA ASN A 52 -4.75 -4.20 -12.25
C ASN A 52 -4.02 -3.52 -11.09
N VAL A 53 -4.00 -4.17 -9.93
CA VAL A 53 -3.46 -3.58 -8.70
C VAL A 53 -2.18 -4.30 -8.29
N THR A 54 -1.15 -3.51 -7.98
CA THR A 54 0.10 -3.95 -7.35
C THR A 54 0.25 -3.27 -6.00
N VAL A 55 0.56 -4.04 -4.96
CA VAL A 55 0.87 -3.55 -3.62
C VAL A 55 2.37 -3.71 -3.37
N VAL A 56 3.06 -2.60 -3.10
CA VAL A 56 4.45 -2.61 -2.61
C VAL A 56 4.40 -2.57 -1.09
N ILE A 57 5.06 -3.54 -0.46
CA ILE A 57 5.04 -3.79 0.98
C ILE A 57 6.47 -3.68 1.51
N PRO A 58 6.93 -2.48 1.90
CA PRO A 58 8.11 -2.34 2.72
C PRO A 58 7.83 -2.91 4.10
N ILE A 59 8.53 -3.97 4.47
CA ILE A 59 8.34 -4.63 5.76
C ILE A 59 9.04 -3.80 6.83
N VAL A 60 8.25 -3.21 7.74
CA VAL A 60 8.78 -2.48 8.91
C VAL A 60 8.73 -3.40 10.13
N ASN A 61 7.54 -3.92 10.44
CA ASN A 61 7.32 -4.96 11.44
C ASN A 61 7.08 -6.32 10.74
N PRO A 62 8.00 -7.29 10.86
CA PRO A 62 7.92 -8.57 10.16
C PRO A 62 6.90 -9.55 10.74
N VAL A 63 6.33 -9.30 11.93
CA VAL A 63 5.32 -10.20 12.53
C VAL A 63 3.90 -9.92 12.04
N LEU A 64 3.70 -8.83 11.30
CA LEU A 64 2.40 -8.43 10.79
C LEU A 64 2.00 -9.26 9.58
N ARG A 65 0.68 -9.41 9.42
CA ARG A 65 0.10 -10.10 8.26
C ARG A 65 -0.16 -9.11 7.15
N ASP A 66 -0.06 -9.59 5.91
CA ASP A 66 -0.59 -8.89 4.74
C ASP A 66 -2.07 -8.58 4.93
N GLY A 67 -2.51 -7.40 4.46
CA GLY A 67 -3.93 -7.06 4.42
C GLY A 67 -4.60 -7.24 3.05
N SER A 68 -3.82 -7.35 1.96
CA SER A 68 -4.35 -7.69 0.63
C SER A 68 -4.17 -9.18 0.36
N HIS A 69 -5.19 -9.82 -0.21
CA HIS A 69 -5.18 -11.23 -0.59
C HIS A 69 -5.36 -11.45 -2.10
N LYS A 70 -5.70 -10.42 -2.86
CA LYS A 70 -6.01 -10.52 -4.30
C LYS A 70 -5.04 -9.78 -5.21
N ALA A 71 -4.43 -8.69 -4.74
CA ALA A 71 -3.53 -7.89 -5.55
C ALA A 71 -2.15 -8.56 -5.75
N ASN A 72 -1.42 -8.13 -6.79
CA ASN A 72 -0.02 -8.50 -6.97
C ASN A 72 0.82 -7.87 -5.85
N LYS A 73 1.80 -8.59 -5.30
CA LYS A 73 2.59 -8.10 -4.15
C LYS A 73 4.07 -8.03 -4.48
N ILE A 74 4.70 -6.95 -4.03
CA ILE A 74 6.15 -6.75 -4.07
C ILE A 74 6.61 -6.48 -2.65
N TYR A 75 7.44 -7.34 -2.08
CA TYR A 75 7.97 -7.15 -0.74
C TYR A 75 9.36 -6.50 -0.79
N VAL A 76 9.60 -5.55 0.09
CA VAL A 76 10.94 -5.02 0.38
C VAL A 76 11.31 -5.41 1.80
N GLN A 77 12.41 -6.15 1.94
CA GLN A 77 12.82 -6.72 3.23
C GLN A 77 13.30 -5.63 4.20
N PRO A 78 13.16 -5.84 5.53
CA PRO A 78 13.59 -4.86 6.51
C PRO A 78 15.09 -4.57 6.41
N THR A 79 15.48 -3.30 6.50
CA THR A 79 16.89 -2.93 6.64
C THR A 79 17.45 -3.39 8.00
N GLU A 80 18.77 -3.47 8.12
CA GLU A 80 19.41 -3.78 9.41
C GLU A 80 19.10 -2.74 10.50
N GLU A 81 18.86 -1.49 10.11
CA GLU A 81 18.45 -0.43 11.04
C GLU A 81 17.02 -0.68 11.56
N VAL A 82 16.09 -0.98 10.65
CA VAL A 82 14.70 -1.31 11.02
C VAL A 82 14.65 -2.54 11.92
N LYS A 83 15.43 -3.59 11.63
CA LYS A 83 15.50 -4.79 12.49
C LYS A 83 15.95 -4.45 13.90
N LYS A 84 16.96 -3.59 14.05
CA LYS A 84 17.48 -3.16 15.37
C LYS A 84 16.44 -2.38 16.16
N ILE A 85 15.79 -1.40 15.54
CA ILE A 85 14.75 -0.60 16.19
C ILE A 85 13.58 -1.49 16.61
N THR A 86 13.10 -2.34 15.68
CA THR A 86 11.98 -3.26 15.92
C THR A 86 12.27 -4.24 17.06
N ALA A 87 13.51 -4.72 17.19
CA ALA A 87 13.90 -5.63 18.28
C ALA A 87 13.92 -4.95 19.66
N SER A 88 14.00 -3.62 19.71
CA SER A 88 13.92 -2.84 20.97
C SER A 88 12.50 -2.41 21.33
N MET A 89 11.52 -2.65 20.46
CA MET A 89 10.13 -2.28 20.67
C MET A 89 9.34 -3.44 21.29
N ASP A 90 8.58 -3.14 22.33
CA ASP A 90 7.56 -4.04 22.86
C ASP A 90 6.19 -3.69 22.23
N PHE A 91 5.71 -4.57 21.35
CA PHE A 91 4.43 -4.40 20.68
C PHE A 91 3.25 -5.00 21.46
N GLU A 92 3.49 -5.75 22.54
CA GLU A 92 2.43 -6.36 23.37
C GLU A 92 1.94 -5.40 24.46
N GLU A 93 2.78 -4.46 24.91
CA GLU A 93 2.46 -3.52 26.00
C GLU A 93 1.75 -2.22 25.55
N ALA A 94 1.65 -1.95 24.25
CA ALA A 94 1.10 -0.68 23.75
C ALA A 94 -0.44 -0.68 23.66
N ASP A 95 -1.12 -0.19 24.70
CA ASP A 95 -2.56 0.10 24.66
C ASP A 95 -2.83 1.55 24.27
N PHE A 96 -3.16 1.75 22.99
CA PHE A 96 -3.51 3.06 22.44
C PHE A 96 -4.87 3.59 22.92
N PHE A 97 -5.75 2.78 23.53
CA PHE A 97 -7.04 3.26 24.04
C PHE A 97 -6.92 4.01 25.36
N VAL A 98 -5.88 3.72 26.16
CA VAL A 98 -5.58 4.42 27.41
C VAL A 98 -4.46 5.45 27.26
N TYR A 99 -3.87 5.54 26.06
CA TYR A 99 -2.82 6.48 25.75
C TYR A 99 -3.35 7.92 25.73
N ASN A 100 -2.70 8.81 26.46
CA ASN A 100 -3.08 10.23 26.52
C ASN A 100 -2.27 11.04 25.52
N ASP A 101 -2.79 11.18 24.30
CA ASP A 101 -2.17 11.95 23.22
C ASP A 101 -1.87 13.41 23.58
N PHE A 102 -2.59 13.99 24.54
CA PHE A 102 -2.38 15.38 24.99
C PHE A 102 -1.17 15.55 25.91
N ASN A 103 -0.55 14.46 26.40
CA ASN A 103 0.67 14.55 27.17
C ASN A 103 1.90 14.71 26.26
N ALA A 104 2.26 15.96 25.97
CA ALA A 104 3.37 16.29 25.08
C ALA A 104 4.73 15.66 25.50
N LEU A 105 4.95 15.41 26.80
CA LEU A 105 6.18 14.77 27.28
C LEU A 105 6.31 13.31 26.85
N ILE A 106 5.20 12.65 26.54
CA ILE A 106 5.15 11.25 26.08
C ILE A 106 4.91 11.21 24.56
N SER A 107 3.96 12.01 24.06
CA SER A 107 3.55 12.01 22.66
C SER A 107 4.59 12.53 21.68
N ILE A 108 5.38 13.54 22.04
CA ILE A 108 6.39 14.08 21.13
C ILE A 108 7.53 13.05 20.92
N PRO A 109 8.18 12.50 21.97
CA PRO A 109 9.19 11.46 21.79
C PRO A 109 8.66 10.23 21.05
N PHE A 110 7.48 9.74 21.42
CA PHE A 110 6.85 8.61 20.74
C PHE A 110 6.66 8.88 19.24
N GLY A 111 6.14 10.06 18.88
CA GLY A 111 5.95 10.43 17.47
C GLY A 111 7.27 10.47 16.69
N TRP A 112 8.34 10.96 17.30
CA TRP A 112 9.68 11.01 16.67
C TRP A 112 10.26 9.61 16.47
N ASP A 113 10.17 8.76 17.50
CA ASP A 113 10.64 7.38 17.43
C ASP A 113 9.83 6.57 16.41
N PHE A 114 8.51 6.76 16.38
CA PHE A 114 7.62 6.13 15.42
C PHE A 114 7.95 6.54 13.98
N ILE A 115 8.05 7.84 13.69
CA ILE A 115 8.41 8.32 12.36
C ILE A 115 9.83 7.89 11.97
N GLY A 116 10.78 7.93 12.91
CA GLY A 116 12.14 7.43 12.68
C GLY A 116 12.16 5.95 12.31
N TRP A 117 11.40 5.12 13.03
CA TRP A 117 11.26 3.69 12.78
C TRP A 117 10.68 3.39 11.40
N VAL A 118 9.58 4.06 11.04
CA VAL A 118 8.92 3.85 9.74
C VAL A 118 9.80 4.37 8.59
N ASN A 119 10.40 5.56 8.72
CA ASN A 119 11.24 6.15 7.68
C ASN A 119 12.60 5.44 7.50
N ALA A 120 13.11 4.74 8.52
CA ALA A 120 14.32 3.92 8.38
C ALA A 120 14.17 2.83 7.31
N GLN A 121 12.93 2.42 6.98
CA GLN A 121 12.67 1.48 5.91
C GLN A 121 12.72 2.10 4.51
N CYS A 122 12.65 3.43 4.38
CA CYS A 122 12.73 4.10 3.08
C CYS A 122 14.03 3.78 2.35
N LYS A 123 15.14 3.71 3.09
CA LYS A 123 16.43 3.31 2.52
C LYS A 123 16.35 1.93 1.87
N GLY A 124 15.64 0.98 2.48
CA GLY A 124 15.45 -0.36 1.90
C GLY A 124 14.72 -0.31 0.57
N VAL A 125 13.73 0.58 0.43
CA VAL A 125 12.98 0.76 -0.82
C VAL A 125 13.84 1.40 -1.92
N LEU A 126 14.61 2.43 -1.58
CA LEU A 126 15.46 3.14 -2.53
C LEU A 126 16.69 2.31 -2.96
N ASP A 127 17.24 1.51 -2.05
CA ASP A 127 18.41 0.67 -2.31
C ASP A 127 18.04 -0.69 -2.94
N GLU A 128 16.76 -1.09 -2.95
CA GLU A 128 16.30 -2.33 -3.57
C GLU A 128 16.63 -2.33 -5.08
N PRO A 129 17.53 -3.19 -5.57
CA PRO A 129 18.09 -3.06 -6.91
C PRO A 129 17.03 -3.09 -8.02
N GLY A 130 16.91 -1.97 -8.75
CA GLY A 130 16.03 -1.86 -9.90
C GLY A 130 14.53 -1.72 -9.56
N LEU A 131 14.15 -1.66 -8.27
CA LEU A 131 12.74 -1.55 -7.87
C LEU A 131 12.11 -0.25 -8.39
N VAL A 132 12.75 0.88 -8.13
CA VAL A 132 12.23 2.20 -8.52
C VAL A 132 12.11 2.32 -10.03
N GLU A 133 13.12 1.85 -10.77
CA GLU A 133 13.10 1.83 -12.25
C GLU A 133 11.98 0.94 -12.77
N ARG A 134 11.79 -0.25 -12.18
CA ARG A 134 10.67 -1.14 -12.53
C ARG A 134 9.34 -0.44 -12.31
N LEU A 135 9.09 0.10 -11.11
CA LEU A 135 7.83 0.78 -10.79
C LEU A 135 7.56 1.96 -11.75
N LYS A 136 8.60 2.72 -12.12
CA LYS A 136 8.50 3.82 -13.09
C LYS A 136 8.24 3.36 -14.52
N ASN A 137 8.76 2.19 -14.90
CA ASN A 137 8.56 1.59 -16.22
C ASN A 137 7.18 0.94 -16.36
N GLU A 138 6.55 0.54 -15.25
CA GLU A 138 5.19 0.00 -15.25
C GLU A 138 4.12 1.04 -15.67
N LYS A 139 4.39 2.35 -15.56
CA LYS A 139 3.46 3.44 -15.93
C LYS A 139 2.07 3.30 -15.27
N TYR A 140 2.05 3.29 -13.93
CA TYR A 140 0.81 3.30 -13.17
C TYR A 140 -0.01 4.58 -13.42
N ASP A 141 -1.33 4.43 -13.46
CA ASP A 141 -2.29 5.53 -13.65
C ASP A 141 -2.57 6.25 -12.33
N VAL A 142 -2.55 5.51 -11.22
CA VAL A 142 -2.85 5.98 -9.87
C VAL A 142 -1.87 5.37 -8.88
N VAL A 143 -1.39 6.19 -7.94
CA VAL A 143 -0.59 5.75 -6.79
C VAL A 143 -1.34 6.12 -5.51
N ILE A 144 -1.54 5.15 -4.63
CA ILE A 144 -2.16 5.31 -3.30
C ILE A 144 -1.07 5.07 -2.27
N VAL A 145 -0.89 6.00 -1.34
CA VAL A 145 0.20 6.00 -0.36
C VAL A 145 -0.33 6.32 1.04
N GLU A 146 0.39 5.88 2.05
CA GLU A 146 0.16 6.26 3.45
C GLU A 146 0.98 7.49 3.81
N ASN A 147 0.47 8.38 4.68
CA ASN A 147 1.12 9.65 5.01
C ASN A 147 2.14 9.54 6.16
N PHE A 148 2.18 8.41 6.86
CA PHE A 148 3.11 8.19 7.99
C PHE A 148 4.53 7.82 7.56
N GLU A 149 4.78 7.66 6.26
CA GLU A 149 6.11 7.40 5.70
C GLU A 149 6.37 8.35 4.52
N THR A 150 7.61 8.79 4.34
CA THR A 150 7.94 9.82 3.34
C THR A 150 8.54 9.28 2.04
N CYS A 151 8.67 7.96 1.90
CA CYS A 151 9.32 7.31 0.75
C CYS A 151 8.39 7.13 -0.44
N GLY A 152 7.11 6.85 -0.20
CA GLY A 152 6.09 6.69 -1.23
C GLY A 152 5.56 8.01 -1.80
N VAL A 153 5.84 9.14 -1.13
CA VAL A 153 5.35 10.50 -1.46
C VAL A 153 6.39 11.32 -2.21
#